data_AF-A0A139NQS5-F1
#
_entry.id   AF-A0A139NQS5-F1
#
_cell.length_a   1.000
_cell.length_b   1.000
_cell.length_c   1.000
_cell.angle_alpha   90.00
_cell.angle_beta   90.00
_cell.angle_gamma   90.00
#
_symmetry.space_group_name_H-M   'P 1'
#
loop_
_entity.id
_entity.type
_entity.pdbx_description
1 polymer ?
#
loop_
_entity_poly.entity_id
_entity_poly.type
_entity_poly.pdbx_seq_one_letter_code
_entity_poly.pdbx_strand_id
1 'polypeptide(L)'
;MKGKDADSNLLHSSMRDEGGGRREYSRFIMSLSSKQRAYLSGLAQSMRPIIQIGKQGLNDPIKTSVRQALDARELIKISLLQNTDETVHEVAATLEEEIGAETVRKIGRVIILYKPSSKKENRKLSAKVKLI
;
A
#
# COMPACT_ATOMS: atom_id res chain seq x y z
N MET A 1 -13.93 -26.41 -3.75
CA MET A 1 -15.04 -25.69 -3.11
C MET A 1 -14.63 -24.23 -2.95
N LYS A 2 -15.30 -23.35 -3.70
CA LYS A 2 -15.17 -21.88 -3.64
C LYS A 2 -15.68 -21.40 -2.28
N GLY A 3 -14.91 -20.61 -1.56
CA GLY A 3 -15.29 -20.18 -0.22
C GLY A 3 -14.70 -18.82 0.15
N LYS A 4 -15.59 -17.81 0.10
CA LYS A 4 -15.56 -16.55 0.86
C LYS A 4 -14.69 -15.41 0.33
N ASP A 5 -14.98 -14.96 -0.88
CA ASP A 5 -14.96 -13.52 -1.18
C ASP A 5 -16.40 -13.01 -1.00
N ALA A 6 -16.83 -12.92 0.26
CA ALA A 6 -18.14 -12.36 0.57
C ALA A 6 -18.16 -10.89 0.15
N ASP A 7 -19.22 -10.51 -0.55
CA ASP A 7 -19.56 -9.17 -0.99
C ASP A 7 -19.21 -8.11 0.06
N SER A 8 -18.17 -7.32 -0.22
CA SER A 8 -17.96 -6.04 0.47
C SER A 8 -18.81 -4.91 -0.13
N ASN A 9 -19.72 -5.23 -1.06
CA ASN A 9 -20.51 -4.25 -1.79
C ASN A 9 -21.99 -4.18 -1.39
N LEU A 10 -22.37 -4.71 -0.23
CA LEU A 10 -23.77 -4.76 0.22
C LEU A 10 -23.94 -4.31 1.69
N LEU A 11 -23.67 -3.03 1.94
CA LEU A 11 -24.33 -2.26 3.00
C LEU A 11 -24.48 -0.81 2.52
N HIS A 12 -25.51 -0.54 1.72
CA HIS A 12 -26.03 0.81 1.48
C HIS A 12 -27.55 0.76 1.66
N SER A 13 -27.97 0.73 2.92
CA SER A 13 -29.30 1.20 3.27
C SER A 13 -29.22 2.72 3.32
N SER A 14 -29.93 3.38 2.41
CA SER A 14 -30.08 4.82 2.33
C SER A 14 -30.63 5.39 3.64
N MET A 15 -29.75 5.84 4.54
CA MET A 15 -30.15 6.72 5.63
C MET A 15 -30.02 8.15 5.15
N ARG A 16 -31.17 8.77 4.89
CA ARG A 16 -31.31 10.21 4.70
C ARG A 16 -31.00 10.86 6.05
N ASP A 17 -30.02 11.74 6.10
CA ASP A 17 -29.96 12.79 7.11
C ASP A 17 -29.46 14.09 6.49
N GLU A 18 -30.17 15.16 6.86
CA GLU A 18 -30.06 16.52 6.36
C GLU A 18 -28.91 17.25 7.06
N GLY A 19 -27.92 17.76 6.31
CA GLY A 19 -26.88 18.61 6.89
C GLY A 19 -25.59 18.61 6.08
N GLY A 20 -25.21 19.79 5.56
CA GLY A 20 -24.13 19.96 4.60
C GLY A 20 -22.75 19.43 5.03
N GLY A 21 -22.07 18.80 4.07
CA GLY A 21 -20.63 18.49 4.19
C GLY A 21 -20.16 17.34 3.31
N ARG A 22 -20.08 17.53 1.98
CA ARG A 22 -19.43 16.56 1.07
C ARG A 22 -17.90 16.55 1.25
N ARG A 23 -17.35 16.10 2.39
CA ARG A 23 -15.89 16.06 2.60
C ARG A 23 -15.31 14.76 3.18
N GLU A 24 -16.09 13.71 3.40
CA GLU A 24 -15.53 12.44 3.91
C GLU A 24 -15.48 11.27 2.92
N TYR A 25 -16.17 11.35 1.78
CA TYR A 25 -16.15 10.28 0.77
C TYR A 25 -14.79 10.08 0.08
N SER A 26 -13.87 11.05 0.15
CA SER A 26 -12.56 10.91 -0.50
C SER A 26 -11.58 10.04 0.29
N ARG A 27 -11.81 9.81 1.60
CA ARG A 27 -10.86 9.07 2.45
C ARG A 27 -11.14 7.56 2.47
N PHE A 28 -12.37 7.15 2.18
CA PHE A 28 -12.77 5.73 2.13
C PHE A 28 -12.50 5.06 0.77
N ILE A 29 -12.20 5.85 -0.27
CA ILE A 29 -11.84 5.38 -1.61
C ILE A 29 -10.33 5.42 -1.74
N MET A 30 -9.63 4.41 -1.20
CA MET A 30 -8.30 3.98 -1.65
C MET A 30 -7.86 2.79 -0.78
N SER A 31 -8.66 1.72 -0.81
CA SER A 31 -8.18 0.39 -0.47
C SER A 31 -8.08 -0.38 -1.77
N LEU A 32 -6.89 -0.87 -2.10
CA LEU A 32 -6.64 -1.65 -3.31
C LEU A 32 -7.61 -2.83 -3.40
N SER A 33 -8.38 -2.89 -4.49
CA SER A 33 -9.24 -4.04 -4.77
C SER A 33 -8.43 -5.32 -4.97
N SER A 34 -9.06 -6.50 -4.85
CA SER A 34 -8.37 -7.78 -5.08
C SER A 34 -7.71 -7.87 -6.46
N LYS A 35 -8.36 -7.32 -7.50
CA LYS A 35 -7.80 -7.26 -8.87
C LYS A 35 -6.59 -6.34 -8.96
N GLN A 36 -6.66 -5.16 -8.33
CA GLN A 36 -5.55 -4.21 -8.28
C GLN A 36 -4.36 -4.77 -7.50
N ARG A 37 -4.60 -5.43 -6.35
CA ARG A 37 -3.55 -6.13 -5.58
C ARG A 37 -2.91 -7.25 -6.39
N ALA A 38 -3.70 -8.04 -7.13
CA ALA A 38 -3.17 -9.09 -8.00
C ALA A 38 -2.27 -8.53 -9.10
N TYR A 39 -2.70 -7.45 -9.76
CA TYR A 39 -1.91 -6.75 -10.77
C TYR A 39 -0.58 -6.22 -10.21
N LEU A 40 -0.63 -5.46 -9.11
CA LEU A 40 0.56 -4.91 -8.46
C LEU A 40 1.49 -6.02 -7.93
N SER A 41 0.93 -7.09 -7.38
CA SER A 41 1.71 -8.26 -6.93
C SER A 41 2.42 -8.93 -8.10
N GLY A 42 1.78 -9.03 -9.26
CA GLY A 42 2.36 -9.58 -10.48
C GLY A 42 3.55 -8.75 -10.97
N LEU A 43 3.38 -7.43 -11.04
CA LEU A 43 4.48 -6.50 -11.37
C LEU A 43 5.63 -6.60 -10.38
N ALA A 44 5.31 -6.73 -9.09
CA ALA A 44 6.33 -6.81 -8.06
C ALA A 44 7.17 -8.07 -8.16
N GLN A 45 6.72 -9.19 -8.73
CA GLN A 45 7.48 -10.46 -8.73
C GLN A 45 8.92 -10.30 -9.24
N SER A 46 9.11 -9.62 -10.36
CA SER A 46 10.42 -9.41 -10.98
C SER A 46 11.27 -8.32 -10.33
N MET A 47 10.71 -7.55 -9.40
CA MET A 47 11.42 -6.46 -8.73
C MET A 47 12.32 -6.99 -7.61
N ARG A 48 13.50 -6.37 -7.46
CA ARG A 48 14.35 -6.56 -6.27
C ARG A 48 13.93 -5.57 -5.17
N PRO A 49 14.04 -5.95 -3.88
CA PRO A 49 13.97 -4.97 -2.79
C PRO A 49 15.01 -3.88 -2.97
N ILE A 50 14.59 -2.63 -2.82
CA ILE A 50 15.46 -1.46 -2.96
C ILE A 50 15.72 -0.76 -1.62
N ILE A 51 15.02 -1.19 -0.57
CA ILE A 51 15.18 -0.72 0.81
C ILE A 51 15.32 -1.96 1.69
N GLN A 52 16.24 -1.90 2.64
CA GLN A 52 16.49 -2.97 3.60
C GLN A 52 16.38 -2.44 5.02
N ILE A 53 15.75 -3.21 5.90
CA ILE A 53 15.66 -2.93 7.33
C ILE A 53 16.53 -3.94 8.06
N GLY A 54 17.60 -3.47 8.68
CA GLY A 54 18.54 -4.28 9.47
C GLY A 54 18.39 -4.01 10.96
N LYS A 55 19.45 -4.31 11.72
CA LYS A 55 19.49 -4.23 13.19
C LYS A 55 18.94 -2.94 13.83
N GLN A 56 19.05 -1.79 13.15
CA GLN A 56 18.56 -0.51 13.68
C GLN A 56 17.03 -0.34 13.55
N GLY A 57 16.32 -1.36 13.04
CA GLY A 57 14.88 -1.32 12.88
C GLY A 57 14.39 -0.27 11.89
N LEU A 58 13.09 0.00 11.92
CA LEU A 58 12.50 1.07 11.13
C LEU A 58 12.77 2.43 11.81
N ASN A 59 13.45 3.34 11.11
CA ASN A 59 13.82 4.65 11.63
C ASN A 59 13.56 5.77 10.62
N ASP A 60 13.74 7.03 11.03
CA ASP A 60 13.44 8.19 10.18
C ASP A 60 14.21 8.26 8.86
N PRO A 61 15.52 7.93 8.80
CA PRO A 61 16.23 7.80 7.53
C PRO A 61 15.61 6.77 6.57
N ILE A 62 15.21 5.60 7.09
CA ILE A 62 14.56 4.56 6.29
C ILE A 62 13.18 5.04 5.84
N LYS A 63 12.37 5.62 6.72
CA LYS A 63 11.04 6.17 6.37
C LYS A 63 11.16 7.25 5.29
N THR A 64 12.18 8.10 5.36
CA THR A 64 12.49 9.10 4.33
C THR A 64 12.82 8.45 2.99
N SER A 65 13.66 7.41 3.00
CA SER A 65 13.99 6.63 1.81
C SER A 65 12.75 5.95 1.21
N VAL A 66 11.85 5.43 2.04
CA VAL A 66 10.57 4.84 1.61
C VAL A 66 9.70 5.89 0.91
N ARG A 67 9.54 7.08 1.50
CA ARG A 67 8.76 8.18 0.89
C ARG A 67 9.31 8.55 -0.49
N GLN A 68 10.62 8.73 -0.60
CA GLN A 68 11.28 9.08 -1.86
C GLN A 68 11.15 7.97 -2.92
N ALA A 69 11.35 6.71 -2.51
CA ALA A 69 11.25 5.58 -3.40
C ALA A 69 9.81 5.37 -3.92
N LEU A 70 8.80 5.54 -3.07
CA LEU A 70 7.39 5.52 -3.46
C LEU A 70 7.06 6.69 -4.39
N ASP A 71 7.52 7.90 -4.11
CA ASP A 71 7.24 9.05 -4.98
C ASP A 71 7.88 8.89 -6.38
N ALA A 72 9.02 8.21 -6.47
CA ALA A 72 9.70 7.96 -7.74
C ALA A 72 9.14 6.77 -8.53
N ARG A 73 8.61 5.73 -7.86
CA ARG A 73 8.31 4.43 -8.48
C ARG A 73 6.88 3.94 -8.31
N GLU A 74 6.13 4.52 -7.38
CA GLU A 74 4.78 4.17 -6.92
C GLU A 74 4.65 2.77 -6.30
N LEU A 75 5.47 1.80 -6.71
CA LEU A 75 5.52 0.43 -6.20
C LEU A 75 6.96 0.11 -5.79
N ILE A 76 7.14 -0.42 -4.59
CA ILE A 76 8.47 -0.78 -4.08
C ILE A 76 8.44 -2.11 -3.32
N LYS A 77 9.63 -2.71 -3.16
CA LYS A 77 9.88 -3.82 -2.26
C LYS A 77 10.83 -3.40 -1.15
N ILE A 78 10.49 -3.78 0.08
CA ILE A 78 11.32 -3.59 1.27
C ILE A 78 11.63 -4.98 1.84
N SER A 79 12.89 -5.26 2.15
CA SER A 79 13.27 -6.54 2.80
C SER A 79 13.78 -6.32 4.21
N LEU A 80 13.29 -7.11 5.16
CA LEU A 80 13.79 -7.15 6.52
C LEU A 80 14.92 -8.19 6.59
N LEU A 81 16.10 -7.77 7.02
CA LEU A 81 17.25 -8.66 7.22
C LEU A 81 17.05 -9.51 8.47
N GLN A 82 17.72 -10.66 8.59
CA GLN A 82 17.51 -11.59 9.72
C GLN A 82 17.91 -11.02 11.09
N ASN A 83 18.66 -9.92 11.11
CA ASN A 83 19.18 -9.29 12.32
C ASN A 83 18.32 -8.12 12.83
N THR A 84 17.14 -7.88 12.26
CA THR A 84 16.16 -6.94 12.83
C THR A 84 15.15 -7.68 13.69
N ASP A 85 14.80 -7.07 14.82
CA ASP A 85 13.73 -7.53 15.70
C ASP A 85 12.34 -7.17 15.17
N GLU A 86 12.29 -6.29 14.16
CA GLU A 86 11.06 -5.87 13.49
C GLU A 86 10.38 -7.03 12.74
N THR A 87 9.05 -7.07 12.78
CA THR A 87 8.26 -7.95 11.91
C THR A 87 7.76 -7.23 10.66
N VAL A 88 7.45 -8.00 9.61
CA VAL A 88 6.82 -7.44 8.40
C VAL A 88 5.44 -6.84 8.66
N HIS A 89 4.78 -7.23 9.76
CA HIS A 89 3.46 -6.72 10.12
C HIS A 89 3.56 -5.35 10.78
N GLU A 90 4.47 -5.19 11.74
CA GLU A 90 4.73 -3.91 12.42
C GLU A 90 5.23 -2.86 11.43
N VAL A 91 6.27 -3.19 10.66
CA VAL A 91 6.81 -2.27 9.65
C VAL A 91 5.75 -1.86 8.64
N ALA A 92 4.92 -2.81 8.16
CA ALA A 92 3.85 -2.48 7.23
C ALA A 92 2.84 -1.51 7.86
N ALA A 93 2.37 -1.80 9.07
CA ALA A 93 1.40 -0.96 9.78
C ALA A 93 1.94 0.46 10.00
N THR A 94 3.18 0.60 10.46
CA THR A 94 3.80 1.92 10.65
C THR A 94 3.94 2.68 9.33
N LEU A 95 4.32 2.02 8.24
CA LEU A 95 4.44 2.68 6.94
C LEU A 95 3.07 3.03 6.34
N GLU A 96 2.03 2.25 6.60
CA GLU A 96 0.66 2.58 6.24
C GLU A 96 0.18 3.82 7.00
N GLU A 97 0.41 3.86 8.32
CA GLU A 97 -0.01 4.97 9.19
C GLU A 97 0.77 6.26 8.92
N GLU A 98 2.11 6.22 8.94
CA GLU A 98 2.94 7.41 8.87
C GLU A 98 3.20 7.92 7.45
N ILE A 99 3.09 7.05 6.44
CA ILE A 99 3.36 7.40 5.05
C ILE A 99 2.08 7.39 4.21
N GLY A 100 1.02 6.70 4.63
CA GLY A 100 -0.17 6.51 3.79
C GLY A 100 0.16 5.68 2.55
N ALA A 101 1.09 4.74 2.67
CA ALA A 101 1.28 3.70 1.68
C ALA A 101 0.23 2.60 1.90
N GLU A 102 -0.03 1.78 0.89
CA GLU A 102 -0.89 0.60 1.01
C GLU A 102 -0.05 -0.68 0.87
N THR A 103 -0.23 -1.65 1.77
CA THR A 103 0.39 -2.96 1.60
C THR A 103 -0.32 -3.76 0.52
N VAL A 104 0.40 -4.02 -0.55
CA VAL A 104 -0.05 -4.90 -1.63
C VAL A 104 0.02 -6.36 -1.17
N ARG A 105 1.16 -6.76 -0.61
CA ARG A 105 1.43 -8.13 -0.16
C ARG A 105 2.64 -8.20 0.77
N LYS A 106 2.60 -9.13 1.72
CA LYS A 106 3.74 -9.55 2.57
C LYS A 106 4.16 -10.97 2.15
N ILE A 107 5.44 -11.20 1.90
CA ILE A 107 5.99 -12.49 1.46
C ILE A 107 7.28 -12.77 2.22
N GLY A 108 7.26 -13.73 3.15
CA GLY A 108 8.40 -13.98 4.02
C GLY A 108 8.82 -12.70 4.76
N ARG A 109 10.09 -12.29 4.58
CA ARG A 109 10.63 -11.04 5.14
C ARG A 109 10.56 -9.84 4.18
N VAL A 110 9.73 -9.90 3.13
CA VAL A 110 9.58 -8.84 2.14
C VAL A 110 8.18 -8.23 2.19
N ILE A 111 8.12 -6.91 2.14
CA ILE A 111 6.89 -6.12 2.04
C ILE A 111 6.84 -5.47 0.66
N ILE A 112 5.69 -5.58 -0.01
CA ILE A 112 5.39 -4.86 -1.24
C ILE A 112 4.43 -3.74 -0.89
N LEU A 113 4.87 -2.49 -1.09
CA LEU A 113 4.09 -1.29 -0.83
C LEU A 113 3.79 -0.54 -2.10
N TYR A 114 2.60 0.04 -2.16
CA TYR A 114 2.15 0.91 -3.23
C TYR A 114 1.67 2.25 -2.68
N LYS A 115 1.99 3.33 -3.38
CA LYS A 115 1.42 4.66 -3.15
C LYS A 115 1.48 5.47 -4.44
N PRO A 116 0.36 6.06 -4.91
CA PRO A 116 0.42 6.97 -6.05
C PRO A 116 1.42 8.09 -5.81
N SER A 117 2.22 8.41 -6.82
CA SER A 117 3.21 9.48 -6.72
C SER A 117 2.53 10.83 -6.52
N SER A 118 3.16 11.72 -5.73
CA SER A 118 2.70 13.10 -5.62
C SER A 118 2.92 13.86 -6.94
N LYS A 119 3.97 13.51 -7.67
CA LYS A 119 4.39 14.13 -8.94
C LYS A 119 3.73 13.46 -10.15
N LYS A 120 3.05 14.25 -10.98
CA LYS A 120 2.24 13.73 -12.09
C LYS A 120 3.07 12.97 -13.12
N GLU A 121 4.30 13.41 -13.38
CA GLU A 121 5.26 12.80 -14.29
C GLU A 121 5.71 11.38 -13.87
N ASN A 122 5.63 11.07 -12.57
CA ASN A 122 5.98 9.76 -12.04
C ASN A 122 4.77 8.80 -11.95
N ARG A 123 3.55 9.29 -12.22
CA ARG A 123 2.29 8.52 -12.14
C ARG A 123 2.10 7.59 -13.33
N LYS A 124 2.87 6.51 -13.39
CA LYS A 124 2.83 5.52 -14.48
C LYS A 124 1.97 4.30 -14.11
N LEU A 125 2.02 3.87 -12.86
CA LEU A 125 1.25 2.75 -12.33
C LEU A 125 -0.13 3.18 -11.88
N SER A 126 -0.24 4.32 -11.19
CA SER A 126 -1.54 4.77 -10.66
C SER A 126 -2.58 5.05 -11.75
N ALA A 127 -2.15 5.48 -12.95
CA ALA A 127 -3.03 5.59 -14.11
C ALA A 127 -3.58 4.24 -14.57
N LYS A 128 -2.76 3.18 -14.58
CA LYS A 128 -3.17 1.83 -14.98
C LYS A 128 -4.03 1.15 -13.91
N VAL A 129 -3.65 1.29 -12.65
CA VAL A 129 -4.36 0.70 -11.50
C VAL A 129 -5.80 1.22 -11.43
N LYS A 130 -6.03 2.51 -11.73
CA LYS A 130 -7.38 3.10 -11.77
C LYS A 130 -8.30 2.53 -12.85
N LEU A 131 -7.75 1.87 -13.87
CA LEU A 131 -8.50 1.29 -14.99
C LEU A 131 -8.84 -0.20 -14.76
N ILE A 132 -8.41 -0.77 -13.62
CA ILE A 132 -8.65 -2.17 -13.22
C ILE A 132 -9.77 -2.23 -12.20
#